data_AF-F7JQP6-F1
#
_entry.id   AF-F7JQP6-F1
#
_cell.length_a   1.000
_cell.length_b   1.000
_cell.length_c   1.000
_cell.angle_alpha   90.00
_cell.angle_beta   90.00
_cell.angle_gamma   90.00
#
_symmetry.space_group_name_H-M   'P 1'
#
loop_
_entity.id
_entity.type
_entity.pdbx_description
1 polymer ?
#
loop_
_entity_poly.entity_id
_entity_poly.type
_entity_poly.pdbx_seq_one_letter_code
_entity_poly.pdbx_strand_id
1 'polypeptide(L)'
;MILIDDSIVRGTTSKQIVKLLRDAGAKEIHMRISSPPFLHPCYYGTDIDSEENLIACHYTEKKISEIIGADSLGYLPIEKLGQLIDSENYCSACFDGAYPTKVPTDLRKDRFERKISERF
;
A
#
# COMPACT_ATOMS: atom_id res chain seq x y z
N MET A 1 -0.11 -8.17 -21.25
CA MET A 1 0.92 -7.22 -20.82
C MET A 1 1.09 -7.32 -19.31
N ILE A 2 2.32 -7.19 -18.81
CA ILE A 2 2.60 -7.14 -17.37
C ILE A 2 2.90 -5.69 -17.00
N LEU A 3 2.11 -5.13 -16.08
CA LEU A 3 2.33 -3.80 -15.52
C LEU A 3 2.92 -3.97 -14.13
N ILE A 4 4.08 -3.37 -13.88
CA ILE A 4 4.73 -3.40 -12.57
C ILE A 4 4.61 -2.01 -11.94
N ASP A 5 4.17 -1.96 -10.69
CA ASP A 5 4.07 -0.75 -9.90
C ASP A 5 4.67 -1.01 -8.50
N ASP A 6 5.04 0.05 -7.80
CA ASP A 6 5.67 -0.10 -6.48
C ASP A 6 4.67 -0.51 -5.40
N SER A 7 3.45 0.01 -5.46
CA SER A 7 2.47 -0.12 -4.40
C SER A 7 1.04 0.10 -4.89
N ILE A 8 0.07 -0.41 -4.13
CA ILE A 8 -1.34 -0.02 -4.25
C ILE A 8 -1.85 0.34 -2.84
N VAL A 9 -2.16 1.63 -2.64
CA VAL A 9 -2.76 2.15 -1.39
C VAL A 9 -4.28 2.23 -1.53
N ARG A 10 -4.79 3.17 -2.34
CA ARG A 10 -6.23 3.37 -2.59
C ARG A 10 -6.73 2.72 -3.90
N GLY A 11 -5.82 2.31 -4.78
CA GLY A 11 -6.16 1.73 -6.10
C GLY A 11 -6.67 2.71 -7.16
N THR A 12 -6.89 3.99 -6.83
CA THR A 12 -7.40 5.01 -7.77
C THR A 12 -6.45 5.25 -8.95
N THR A 13 -5.16 5.40 -8.67
CA THR A 13 -4.12 5.62 -9.69
C THR A 13 -3.97 4.38 -10.58
N SER A 14 -3.87 3.20 -9.97
CA SER A 14 -3.77 1.92 -10.68
C SER A 14 -4.96 1.72 -11.64
N LYS A 15 -6.19 2.04 -11.19
CA LYS A 15 -7.39 1.98 -12.04
C LYS A 15 -7.32 2.91 -13.25
N GLN A 16 -6.81 4.13 -13.08
CA GLN A 16 -6.64 5.08 -14.18
C GLN A 16 -5.60 4.58 -15.18
N ILE A 17 -4.46 4.08 -14.70
CA ILE A 17 -3.39 3.53 -15.55
C ILE A 17 -3.89 2.32 -16.35
N VAL A 18 -4.53 1.36 -15.68
CA VAL A 18 -5.09 0.16 -16.33
C VAL A 18 -6.12 0.55 -17.40
N LYS A 19 -6.98 1.55 -17.12
CA LYS A 19 -7.93 2.07 -18.10
C LYS A 19 -7.22 2.66 -19.32
N LEU A 20 -6.23 3.54 -19.12
CA LEU A 20 -5.47 4.15 -20.23
C LEU A 20 -4.82 3.09 -21.12
N LEU A 21 -4.25 2.05 -20.52
CA LEU A 21 -3.63 0.95 -21.25
C LEU A 21 -4.65 0.10 -22.02
N ARG A 22 -5.83 -0.13 -21.44
CA ARG A 22 -6.94 -0.82 -22.12
C ARG A 22 -7.44 -0.01 -23.32
N ASP A 23 -7.62 1.30 -23.14
CA ASP A 23 -8.05 2.25 -24.18
C ASP A 23 -7.01 2.32 -25.32
N ALA A 24 -5.72 2.11 -25.01
CA ALA A 24 -4.64 1.99 -26.00
C ALA A 24 -4.59 0.62 -26.72
N GLY A 25 -5.52 -0.30 -26.43
CA GLY A 25 -5.65 -1.59 -27.12
C GLY A 25 -5.02 -2.79 -26.41
N ALA A 26 -4.62 -2.67 -25.14
CA ALA A 26 -4.11 -3.82 -24.39
C ALA A 26 -5.22 -4.88 -24.20
N LYS A 27 -4.99 -6.09 -24.72
CA LYS A 27 -5.95 -7.21 -24.61
C LYS A 27 -6.06 -7.74 -23.18
N GLU A 28 -4.92 -7.96 -22.53
CA GLU A 28 -4.81 -8.46 -21.17
C GLU A 28 -3.77 -7.64 -20.39
N ILE A 29 -4.07 -7.32 -19.14
CA ILE A 29 -3.25 -6.52 -18.24
C ILE A 29 -3.13 -7.28 -16.91
N HIS A 30 -1.91 -7.73 -16.61
CA HIS A 30 -1.59 -8.40 -15.35
C HIS A 30 -0.75 -7.46 -14.49
N MET A 31 -1.28 -7.04 -13.36
CA MET A 31 -0.62 -6.10 -12.45
C MET A 31 0.24 -6.85 -11.44
N ARG A 32 1.48 -6.40 -11.23
CA ARG A 32 2.41 -6.97 -10.25
C ARG A 32 2.96 -5.85 -9.39
N ILE A 33 2.83 -6.00 -8.09
CA ILE A 33 3.21 -4.98 -7.12
C ILE A 33 4.48 -5.41 -6.41
N SER A 34 5.50 -4.56 -6.43
CA SER A 34 6.81 -4.88 -5.84
C SER A 34 6.86 -4.69 -4.31
N SER A 35 5.74 -4.34 -3.68
CA SER A 35 5.52 -4.40 -2.24
C SER A 35 4.49 -5.48 -1.84
N PRO A 36 4.50 -5.93 -0.58
CA PRO A 36 3.33 -6.56 0.03
C PRO A 36 2.13 -5.60 0.09
N PRO A 37 0.91 -6.10 0.33
CA PRO A 37 -0.25 -5.24 0.48
C PRO A 37 -0.11 -4.35 1.72
N PHE A 38 -0.36 -3.06 1.57
CA PHE A 38 -0.45 -2.14 2.70
C PHE A 38 -1.75 -2.41 3.46
N LEU A 39 -1.62 -2.87 4.71
CA LEU A 39 -2.74 -3.23 5.58
C LEU A 39 -2.84 -2.33 6.80
N HIS A 40 -1.82 -1.53 7.08
CA HIS A 40 -1.76 -0.66 8.26
C HIS A 40 -1.11 0.70 7.96
N PRO A 41 -1.49 1.77 8.69
CA PRO A 41 -0.87 3.08 8.56
C PRO A 41 0.61 3.06 8.97
N CYS A 42 1.36 4.10 8.62
CA CYS A 42 2.72 4.27 9.12
C CYS A 42 2.74 5.33 10.21
N TYR A 43 3.43 5.04 11.32
CA TYR A 43 3.63 5.98 12.43
C TYR A 43 5.07 6.53 12.52
N TYR A 44 5.91 6.18 11.55
CA TYR A 44 7.34 6.51 11.53
C TYR A 44 7.72 7.48 10.40
N GLY A 45 6.74 8.13 9.77
CA GLY A 45 6.96 9.26 8.86
C GLY A 45 6.66 9.00 7.38
N THR A 46 6.26 7.78 7.00
CA THR A 46 5.75 7.50 5.64
C THR A 46 4.28 7.90 5.54
N ASP A 47 3.87 8.52 4.44
CA ASP A 47 2.47 8.87 4.20
C ASP A 47 1.64 7.66 3.74
N ILE A 48 1.33 6.77 4.67
CA ILE A 48 0.36 5.69 4.48
C ILE A 48 -0.98 6.12 5.11
N ASP A 49 -2.07 5.84 4.42
CA ASP A 49 -3.42 6.23 4.83
C ASP A 49 -3.96 5.38 6.00
N SER A 50 -5.10 5.78 6.57
CA SER A 50 -5.82 4.96 7.55
C SER A 50 -6.35 3.67 6.90
N GLU A 51 -6.52 2.59 7.67
CA GLU A 51 -6.93 1.27 7.17
C GLU A 51 -8.25 1.31 6.38
N GLU A 52 -9.18 2.19 6.77
CA GLU A 52 -10.43 2.46 6.05
C GLU A 52 -10.22 2.94 4.60
N ASN A 53 -9.08 3.55 4.30
CA ASN A 53 -8.71 4.02 2.97
C ASN A 53 -7.78 3.05 2.22
N LEU A 54 -7.22 2.04 2.88
CA LEU A 54 -6.33 1.05 2.26
C LEU A 54 -7.17 -0.03 1.56
N ILE A 55 -7.08 -0.11 0.23
CA ILE A 55 -7.92 -1.02 -0.56
C ILE A 55 -7.72 -2.50 -0.17
N ALA A 56 -6.51 -2.86 0.25
CA ALA A 56 -6.17 -4.22 0.63
C ALA A 56 -6.74 -4.64 2.00
N CYS A 57 -7.17 -3.71 2.84
CA CYS A 57 -7.90 -4.02 4.07
C CYS A 57 -9.33 -4.51 3.81
N HIS A 58 -9.92 -4.13 2.68
CA HIS A 58 -11.35 -4.36 2.38
C HIS A 58 -11.59 -5.45 1.34
N TYR A 59 -10.59 -5.75 0.52
CA TYR A 59 -10.75 -6.56 -0.67
C TYR A 59 -9.61 -7.55 -0.84
N THR A 60 -9.94 -8.75 -1.28
CA THR A 60 -8.95 -9.77 -1.68
C THR A 60 -8.25 -9.35 -2.97
N GLU A 61 -7.07 -9.92 -3.26
CA GLU A 61 -6.32 -9.62 -4.50
C GLU A 61 -7.17 -9.75 -5.77
N LYS A 62 -7.99 -10.80 -5.86
CA LYS A 62 -8.94 -11.00 -6.96
C LYS A 62 -9.95 -9.86 -7.04
N LYS A 63 -10.49 -9.42 -5.90
CA LYS A 63 -11.47 -8.33 -5.89
C LYS A 63 -10.83 -6.99 -6.24
N ILE A 64 -9.59 -6.77 -5.80
CA ILE A 64 -8.81 -5.58 -6.18
C ILE A 64 -8.56 -5.58 -7.70
N SER A 65 -8.17 -6.70 -8.31
CA SER A 65 -7.96 -6.77 -9.76
C SER A 65 -9.22 -6.40 -10.54
N GLU A 66 -10.39 -6.87 -10.11
CA GLU A 66 -11.68 -6.45 -10.66
C GLU A 66 -11.93 -4.94 -10.51
N ILE A 67 -11.67 -4.37 -9.33
CA ILE A 67 -11.90 -2.94 -9.02
C ILE A 67 -11.04 -2.03 -9.90
N ILE A 68 -9.76 -2.38 -10.08
CA ILE A 68 -8.82 -1.61 -10.90
C ILE A 68 -8.95 -1.93 -12.40
N GLY A 69 -9.69 -2.99 -12.76
CA GLY A 69 -9.93 -3.41 -14.13
C GLY A 69 -8.81 -4.24 -14.76
N ALA A 70 -7.94 -4.84 -13.95
CA ALA A 70 -6.86 -5.73 -14.38
C ALA A 70 -7.33 -7.19 -14.46
N ASP A 71 -6.72 -7.97 -15.34
CA ASP A 71 -7.03 -9.39 -15.55
C ASP A 71 -6.46 -10.29 -14.43
N SER A 72 -5.35 -9.88 -13.83
CA SER A 72 -4.86 -10.48 -12.58
C SER A 72 -4.05 -9.46 -11.78
N LEU A 73 -3.95 -9.68 -10.48
CA LEU A 73 -3.08 -8.95 -9.56
C LEU A 73 -2.23 -9.95 -8.79
N GLY A 74 -1.00 -9.55 -8.44
CA GLY A 74 -0.18 -10.27 -7.49
C GLY A 74 0.74 -9.30 -6.75
N TYR A 75 0.83 -9.46 -5.43
CA TYR A 75 1.73 -8.71 -4.58
C TYR A 75 3.03 -9.48 -4.31
N LEU A 76 4.07 -8.77 -3.90
CA LEU A 76 5.26 -9.39 -3.34
C LEU A 76 4.89 -10.03 -1.99
N PRO A 77 5.14 -11.33 -1.76
CA PRO A 77 4.86 -11.95 -0.47
C PRO A 77 5.73 -11.34 0.64
N ILE A 78 5.14 -11.08 1.80
CA ILE A 78 5.85 -10.45 2.93
C ILE A 78 7.03 -11.28 3.42
N GLU A 79 6.93 -12.61 3.35
CA GLU A 79 7.97 -13.56 3.76
C GLU A 79 9.22 -13.50 2.88
N LYS A 80 9.14 -12.82 1.73
CA LYS A 80 10.27 -12.59 0.83
C LYS A 80 11.06 -11.34 1.17
N LEU A 81 10.53 -10.43 1.99
CA LEU A 81 11.21 -9.18 2.32
C LEU A 81 12.56 -9.42 2.99
N GLY A 82 12.60 -10.25 4.04
CA GLY A 82 13.85 -10.57 4.74
C GLY A 82 14.92 -11.17 3.83
N GLN A 83 14.51 -12.01 2.86
CA GLN A 83 15.39 -12.60 1.85
C GLN A 83 15.96 -11.54 0.87
N LEU A 84 15.17 -10.53 0.51
CA LEU A 84 15.59 -9.48 -0.43
C LEU A 84 16.58 -8.49 0.18
N ILE A 85 16.43 -8.20 1.47
CA ILE A 85 17.30 -7.26 2.18
C ILE A 85 18.47 -7.93 2.90
N ASP A 86 18.54 -9.27 2.87
CA ASP A 86 19.52 -10.09 3.59
C ASP A 86 19.55 -9.77 5.10
N SER A 87 18.37 -9.58 5.70
CA SER A 87 18.21 -9.16 7.10
C SER A 87 16.78 -9.39 7.60
N GLU A 88 16.66 -9.76 8.87
CA GLU A 88 15.37 -9.82 9.58
C GLU A 88 15.11 -8.53 10.40
N ASN A 89 16.08 -7.59 10.43
CA ASN A 89 16.02 -6.37 11.22
C ASN A 89 15.46 -5.20 10.40
N TYR A 90 14.16 -5.24 10.13
CA TYR A 90 13.44 -4.19 9.42
C TYR A 90 12.05 -3.98 10.02
N CYS A 91 11.45 -2.83 9.71
CA CYS A 91 10.06 -2.58 10.06
C CYS A 91 9.15 -3.01 8.90
N SER A 92 8.27 -3.98 9.16
CA SER A 92 7.23 -4.46 8.25
C SER A 92 5.81 -4.06 8.67
N ALA A 93 5.68 -3.21 9.69
CA ALA A 93 4.41 -2.92 10.36
C ALA A 93 3.29 -2.41 9.42
N CYS A 94 3.64 -1.75 8.32
CA CYS A 94 2.65 -1.31 7.32
C CYS A 94 1.96 -2.48 6.59
N PHE A 95 2.54 -3.67 6.64
CA PHE A 95 2.08 -4.90 6.00
C PHE A 95 1.54 -5.92 7.00
N ASP A 96 2.13 -6.05 8.20
CA ASP A 96 1.77 -7.08 9.19
C ASP A 96 1.25 -6.54 10.54
N GLY A 97 1.30 -5.23 10.76
CA GLY A 97 0.86 -4.58 11.99
C GLY A 97 1.81 -4.79 13.17
N ALA A 98 2.97 -5.42 12.98
CA ALA A 98 3.95 -5.67 14.02
C ALA A 98 4.84 -4.44 14.27
N TYR A 99 4.27 -3.42 14.91
CA TYR A 99 5.00 -2.20 15.23
C TYR A 99 6.11 -2.44 16.27
N PRO A 100 7.37 -2.06 15.98
CA PRO A 100 8.49 -2.19 16.92
C PRO A 100 8.38 -1.29 18.16
N THR A 101 7.48 -0.30 18.13
CA THR A 101 7.21 0.60 19.26
C THR A 101 5.71 0.70 19.52
N LYS A 102 5.33 1.21 20.70
CA LYS A 102 3.92 1.43 21.03
C LYS A 102 3.29 2.40 20.04
N VAL A 103 2.20 1.96 19.41
CA VAL A 103 1.37 2.79 18.54
C VAL A 103 0.83 4.00 19.35
N PRO A 104 0.93 5.22 18.80
CA PRO A 104 0.38 6.41 19.44
C PRO A 104 -1.13 6.29 19.71
N THR A 105 -1.61 6.87 20.82
CA THR A 105 -3.06 6.97 21.10
C THR A 105 -3.74 8.05 20.27
N ASP A 106 -3.00 9.13 19.92
CA ASP A 106 -3.44 10.15 18.98
C ASP A 106 -2.98 9.76 17.57
N LEU A 107 -3.93 9.29 16.76
CA LEU A 107 -3.70 8.79 15.40
C LEU A 107 -3.80 9.87 14.32
N ARG A 108 -4.05 11.13 14.70
CA ARG A 108 -4.18 12.21 13.72
C ARG A 108 -2.85 12.41 12.99
N LYS A 109 -2.88 12.45 11.66
CA LYS A 109 -1.69 12.72 10.83
C LYS A 109 -1.05 14.08 11.18
N ASP A 110 -1.87 15.08 11.49
CA ASP A 110 -1.46 16.45 11.83
C ASP A 110 -0.99 16.64 13.29
N ARG A 111 -0.91 15.58 14.08
CA ARG A 111 -0.64 15.66 15.54
C ARG A 111 0.64 16.42 15.89
N PHE A 112 1.59 16.49 14.96
CA PHE A 112 2.85 17.21 15.10
C PHE A 112 2.92 18.50 14.26
N GLU A 113 1.89 18.84 13.50
CA GLU A 113 1.86 19.98 12.58
C GLU A 113 1.31 21.27 13.21
N ARG A 114 1.02 21.25 14.53
CA ARG A 114 0.57 22.46 15.25
C ARG A 114 1.69 23.48 15.35
N LYS A 115 1.34 24.77 15.23
CA LYS A 115 2.32 25.84 15.38
C LYS A 115 2.91 25.81 16.79
N ILE A 116 4.21 26.06 16.91
CA ILE A 116 4.90 26.13 18.21
C ILE A 116 4.24 27.21 19.10
N SER A 117 3.73 28.29 18.50
CA SER A 117 2.99 29.35 19.20
C SER A 117 1.67 28.91 19.83
N GLU A 118 1.13 27.74 19.44
CA GLU A 118 -0.12 27.20 19.95
C GLU A 118 0.11 26.13 21.04
N ARG A 119 1.37 25.86 21.41
CA ARG A 119 1.74 24.96 22.51
C ARG A 119 1.93 25.67 23.86
N PHE A 120 1.94 27.00 23.88
CA PHE A 120 2.11 27.83 25.06
C PHE A 120 0.95 28.82 25.19
#